data_AF-A0A444M8J5-F1
#
_entry.id   AF-A0A444M8J5-F1
#
_cell.length_a   1.000
_cell.length_b   1.000
_cell.length_c   1.000
_cell.angle_alpha   90.00
_cell.angle_beta   90.00
_cell.angle_gamma   90.00
#
_symmetry.space_group_name_H-M   'P 1'
#
loop_
_entity.id
_entity.type
_entity.pdbx_description
1 polymer ?
#
loop_
_entity_poly.entity_id
_entity_poly.type
_entity_poly.pdbx_seq_one_letter_code
_entity_poly.pdbx_strand_id
1 'polypeptide(L)'
;MTTPFNTRSDLAAHPEFSHLSLDSSGIPCVWLNTYECDNGHEPESWSEAWSCCCDDECPVCGTDMSPVSTWIGPESEDARDLWEDLPDVPEQAEDVGKEEDGMKIDRHLNAANGLAVAPRKPQAWHDVVEEIMVETRGLDDNARRAARALRTIYPEYDDDTAKTGIMDCLADIRHLCDLMGWSFAELDKDAHYNYSTEVSDFGVAEHAKLRSAVEAELN
;
A
#
# COMPACT_ATOMS: atom_id res chain seq x y z
N MET A 1 21.04 27.30 0.56
CA MET A 1 21.18 25.89 0.97
C MET A 1 19.94 25.21 0.44
N THR A 2 20.03 24.58 -0.73
CA THR A 2 18.96 23.75 -1.29
C THR A 2 18.86 22.51 -0.42
N THR A 3 17.68 22.24 0.12
CA THR A 3 17.39 21.02 0.86
C THR A 3 17.70 19.84 -0.08
N PRO A 4 18.49 18.84 0.32
CA PRO A 4 18.66 17.65 -0.50
C PRO A 4 17.32 16.95 -0.65
N PHE A 5 16.94 16.64 -1.89
CA PHE A 5 15.81 15.77 -2.19
C PHE A 5 16.19 14.36 -1.74
N ASN A 6 15.35 13.71 -0.94
CA ASN A 6 15.58 12.34 -0.44
C ASN A 6 14.61 11.35 -1.10
N THR A 7 13.49 11.82 -1.62
CA THR A 7 12.45 11.02 -2.28
C THR A 7 11.87 11.74 -3.49
N ARG A 8 11.19 11.01 -4.38
CA ARG A 8 10.47 11.62 -5.51
C ARG A 8 9.38 12.60 -5.08
N SER A 9 8.77 12.43 -3.91
CA SER A 9 7.80 13.40 -3.38
C SER A 9 8.44 14.76 -3.08
N ASP A 10 9.73 14.81 -2.71
CA ASP A 10 10.42 16.07 -2.45
C ASP A 10 10.55 16.91 -3.73
N LEU A 11 10.51 16.26 -4.92
CA LEU A 11 10.53 16.95 -6.20
C LEU A 11 9.31 17.82 -6.43
N ALA A 12 8.19 17.63 -5.72
CA ALA A 12 7.06 18.55 -5.78
C ALA A 12 7.45 20.01 -5.47
N ALA A 13 8.51 20.22 -4.68
CA ALA A 13 9.06 21.54 -4.37
C ALA A 13 10.15 22.01 -5.37
N HIS A 14 10.62 21.14 -6.27
CA HIS A 14 11.63 21.49 -7.27
C HIS A 14 11.02 22.37 -8.37
N PRO A 15 11.66 23.49 -8.78
CA PRO A 15 11.08 24.42 -9.76
C PRO A 15 10.65 23.76 -11.07
N GLU A 16 11.43 22.80 -11.56
CA GLU A 16 11.12 22.08 -12.81
C GLU A 16 9.94 21.11 -12.68
N PHE A 17 9.61 20.63 -11.48
CA PHE A 17 8.51 19.67 -11.28
C PHE A 17 7.26 20.31 -10.66
N SER A 18 7.40 21.47 -10.01
CA SER A 18 6.35 22.14 -9.23
C SER A 18 5.07 22.54 -10.00
N HIS A 19 5.11 22.48 -11.33
CA HIS A 19 3.97 22.77 -12.20
C HIS A 19 3.18 21.53 -12.61
N LEU A 20 3.69 20.34 -12.30
CA LEU A 20 3.04 19.07 -12.60
C LEU A 20 1.96 18.76 -11.56
N SER A 21 0.93 18.02 -11.99
CA SER A 21 -0.01 17.41 -11.06
C SER A 21 0.71 16.41 -10.16
N LEU A 22 0.18 16.21 -8.95
CA LEU A 22 0.69 15.21 -8.01
C LEU A 22 -0.26 14.02 -7.96
N ASP A 23 0.30 12.83 -7.77
CA ASP A 23 -0.48 11.63 -7.47
C ASP A 23 -0.97 11.62 -6.02
N SER A 24 -1.64 10.54 -5.62
CA SER A 24 -2.15 10.35 -4.26
C SER A 24 -1.06 10.28 -3.18
N SER A 25 0.20 10.02 -3.56
CA SER A 25 1.36 9.97 -2.66
C SER A 25 2.14 11.29 -2.65
N GLY A 26 1.66 12.33 -3.36
CA GLY A 26 2.33 13.61 -3.47
C GLY A 26 3.53 13.60 -4.43
N ILE A 27 3.66 12.59 -5.29
CA ILE A 27 4.73 12.47 -6.27
C ILE A 27 4.31 13.14 -7.58
N PRO A 28 5.18 13.94 -8.23
CA PRO A 28 4.88 14.54 -9.53
C PRO A 28 4.51 13.49 -10.60
N CYS A 29 3.41 13.71 -11.31
CA CYS A 29 2.98 12.88 -12.44
C CYS A 29 3.82 13.19 -13.69
N VAL A 30 4.89 12.41 -13.90
CA VAL A 30 5.85 12.61 -15.00
C VAL A 30 5.60 11.74 -16.23
N TRP A 31 4.61 10.84 -16.19
CA TRP A 31 4.22 9.99 -17.31
C TRP A 31 2.78 10.27 -17.72
N LEU A 32 2.53 10.36 -19.03
CA LEU A 32 1.19 10.27 -19.61
C LEU A 32 0.98 8.85 -20.13
N ASN A 33 0.12 8.10 -19.45
CA ASN A 33 -0.25 6.74 -19.82
C ASN A 33 -1.46 6.81 -20.75
N THR A 34 -1.36 6.24 -21.95
CA THR A 34 -2.47 6.18 -22.92
C THR A 34 -2.87 4.73 -23.14
N TYR A 35 -4.16 4.44 -23.08
CA TYR A 35 -4.75 3.11 -23.19
C TYR A 35 -5.74 3.07 -24.36
N GLU A 36 -5.82 1.94 -25.07
CA GLU A 36 -6.72 1.71 -26.20
C GLU A 36 -7.40 0.35 -26.06
N CYS A 37 -8.74 0.32 -26.01
CA CYS A 37 -9.55 -0.88 -25.86
C CYS A 37 -10.27 -1.26 -27.16
N ASP A 38 -9.99 -2.47 -27.65
CA ASP A 38 -10.53 -2.99 -28.91
C ASP A 38 -11.90 -3.71 -28.78
N ASN A 39 -12.61 -3.50 -27.66
CA ASN A 39 -13.87 -4.21 -27.38
C ASN A 39 -15.13 -3.55 -27.97
N GLY A 40 -14.98 -2.54 -28.83
CA GLY A 40 -16.07 -1.95 -29.61
C GLY A 40 -17.09 -1.14 -28.81
N HIS A 41 -16.62 -0.47 -27.74
CA HIS A 41 -17.40 0.46 -26.94
C HIS A 41 -16.71 1.82 -26.84
N GLU A 42 -17.46 2.87 -26.51
CA GLU A 42 -16.92 4.23 -26.37
C GLU A 42 -16.76 4.62 -24.89
N PRO A 43 -15.66 5.29 -24.50
CA PRO A 43 -14.50 5.62 -25.33
C PRO A 43 -13.63 4.39 -25.62
N GLU A 44 -13.12 4.31 -26.84
CA GLU A 44 -12.13 3.28 -27.22
C GLU A 44 -10.72 3.60 -26.68
N SER A 45 -10.47 4.83 -26.21
CA SER A 45 -9.19 5.21 -25.62
C SER A 45 -9.32 6.24 -24.50
N TRP A 46 -8.40 6.18 -23.54
CA TRP A 46 -8.29 7.15 -22.46
C TRP A 46 -6.82 7.37 -22.10
N SER A 47 -6.55 8.47 -21.39
CA SER A 47 -5.19 8.79 -20.98
C SER A 47 -5.17 9.49 -19.63
N GLU A 48 -4.21 9.13 -18.79
CA GLU A 48 -4.05 9.72 -17.46
C GLU A 48 -2.58 10.02 -17.16
N ALA A 49 -2.37 11.12 -16.43
CA ALA A 49 -1.04 11.51 -15.98
C ALA A 49 -0.75 10.84 -14.64
N TRP A 50 0.36 10.11 -14.56
CA TRP A 50 0.74 9.36 -13.36
C TRP A 50 2.22 9.50 -13.04
N SER A 51 2.58 9.24 -11.78
CA SER A 51 3.98 9.22 -11.34
C SER A 51 4.76 8.06 -11.95
N CYS A 52 4.08 7.00 -12.41
CA CYS A 52 4.72 5.85 -13.05
C CYS A 52 3.92 5.30 -14.24
N CYS A 53 4.54 4.43 -15.04
CA CYS A 53 3.83 3.63 -16.03
C CYS A 53 3.08 2.50 -15.30
N CYS A 54 1.75 2.49 -15.37
CA CYS A 54 0.92 1.49 -14.69
C CYS A 54 -0.17 0.93 -15.59
N ASP A 55 -0.49 -0.34 -15.41
CA ASP A 55 -1.65 -0.96 -16.04
C ASP A 55 -2.94 -0.32 -15.47
N ASP A 56 -4.00 -0.33 -16.27
CA ASP A 56 -5.32 0.17 -15.90
C ASP A 56 -6.41 -0.73 -16.49
N GLU A 57 -7.61 -0.67 -15.92
CA GLU A 57 -8.78 -1.40 -16.40
C GLU A 57 -9.61 -0.52 -17.32
N CYS A 58 -10.05 -1.07 -18.44
CA CYS A 58 -10.97 -0.34 -19.31
C CYS A 58 -12.26 0.03 -18.55
N PRO A 59 -12.67 1.31 -18.54
CA PRO A 59 -13.79 1.77 -17.71
C PRO A 59 -15.16 1.22 -18.13
N VAL A 60 -15.26 0.59 -19.31
CA VAL A 60 -16.51 0.04 -19.82
C VAL A 60 -16.57 -1.47 -19.70
N CYS A 61 -15.50 -2.18 -20.04
CA CYS A 61 -15.50 -3.65 -20.07
C CYS A 61 -14.64 -4.31 -18.98
N GLY A 62 -13.88 -3.54 -18.20
CA GLY A 62 -13.01 -4.05 -17.13
C GLY A 62 -11.84 -4.90 -17.63
N THR A 63 -11.44 -4.76 -18.90
CA THR A 63 -10.27 -5.48 -19.42
C THR A 63 -8.99 -4.79 -18.97
N ASP A 64 -8.07 -5.55 -18.38
CA ASP A 64 -6.72 -5.10 -18.02
C ASP A 64 -5.92 -4.68 -19.26
N MET A 65 -5.30 -3.50 -19.22
CA MET A 65 -4.53 -2.93 -20.31
C MET A 65 -3.24 -2.30 -19.83
N SER A 66 -2.14 -2.59 -20.53
CA SER A 66 -0.89 -1.86 -20.36
C SER A 66 -0.86 -0.60 -21.23
N PRO A 67 -0.33 0.52 -20.72
CA PRO A 67 -0.34 1.77 -21.47
C PRO A 67 0.80 1.85 -22.50
N VAL A 68 0.62 2.74 -23.46
CA VAL A 68 1.72 3.43 -24.13
C VAL A 68 2.05 4.68 -23.31
N SER A 69 3.20 4.67 -22.63
CA SER A 69 3.60 5.77 -21.74
C SER A 69 4.55 6.75 -22.43
N THR A 70 4.26 8.05 -22.28
CA THR A 70 5.10 9.15 -22.75
C THR A 70 5.59 9.99 -21.58
N TRP A 71 6.87 10.34 -21.55
CA TRP A 71 7.42 11.25 -20.55
C TRP A 71 6.85 12.66 -20.75
N ILE A 72 6.24 13.21 -19.71
CA ILE A 72 5.69 14.57 -19.65
C ILE A 72 6.34 15.41 -18.53
N GLY A 73 7.35 14.87 -17.86
CA GLY A 73 8.17 15.59 -16.89
C GLY A 73 9.11 16.61 -17.54
N PRO A 74 10.06 17.18 -16.77
CA PRO A 74 11.03 18.15 -17.27
C PRO A 74 11.81 17.67 -18.50
N GLU A 75 12.13 18.59 -19.40
CA GLU A 75 12.96 18.30 -20.59
C GLU A 75 14.46 18.19 -20.28
N SER A 76 14.90 18.72 -19.13
CA SER A 76 16.32 18.71 -18.78
C SER A 76 16.77 17.30 -18.38
N GLU A 77 17.92 16.88 -18.91
CA GLU A 77 18.52 15.57 -18.58
C GLU A 77 18.84 15.49 -17.08
N ASP A 78 19.35 16.56 -16.48
CA ASP A 78 19.65 16.62 -15.04
C ASP A 78 18.42 16.38 -14.16
N ALA A 79 17.26 16.93 -14.51
CA ALA A 79 16.03 16.69 -13.76
C ALA A 79 15.51 15.26 -13.97
N ARG A 80 15.68 14.71 -15.17
CA ARG A 80 15.31 13.33 -15.45
C ARG A 80 16.19 12.34 -14.69
N ASP A 81 17.51 12.56 -14.66
CA ASP A 81 18.44 11.75 -13.88
C ASP A 81 18.10 11.82 -12.38
N LEU A 82 17.79 13.03 -11.88
CA LEU A 82 17.34 13.23 -10.50
C LEU A 82 16.05 12.46 -10.19
N TRP A 83 15.11 12.37 -11.13
CA TRP A 83 13.91 11.56 -10.98
C TRP A 83 14.21 10.05 -10.89
N GLU A 84 15.11 9.55 -11.73
CA GLU A 84 15.49 8.13 -11.75
C GLU A 84 16.30 7.71 -10.52
N ASP A 85 17.14 8.61 -9.99
CA ASP A 85 18.02 8.36 -8.84
C ASP A 85 17.28 8.36 -7.49
N LEU A 86 16.14 9.04 -7.40
CA LEU A 86 15.41 9.16 -6.14
C LEU A 86 14.42 8.01 -5.93
N PRO A 87 14.38 7.42 -4.72
CA PRO A 87 13.39 6.42 -4.39
C PRO A 87 12.00 7.06 -4.14
N ASP A 88 10.95 6.26 -4.27
CA ASP A 88 9.59 6.70 -3.92
C ASP A 88 9.43 6.94 -2.41
N VAL A 89 10.19 6.19 -1.59
CA VAL A 89 10.19 6.26 -0.11
C VAL A 89 11.62 6.40 0.43
N PRO A 90 11.82 6.99 1.62
CA PRO A 90 13.17 7.17 2.18
C PRO A 90 13.86 5.82 2.41
N GLU A 91 15.12 5.72 2.01
CA GLU A 91 15.95 4.54 2.25
C GLU A 91 16.18 4.38 3.76
N GLN A 92 15.74 3.26 4.34
CA GLN A 92 16.03 2.95 5.75
C GLN A 92 17.49 2.57 5.87
N ALA A 93 18.26 3.30 6.69
CA ALA A 93 19.68 3.02 6.91
C ALA A 93 19.87 1.58 7.41
N GLU A 94 20.49 0.72 6.59
CA GLU A 94 20.91 -0.62 6.98
C GLU A 94 21.91 -0.55 8.14
N ASP A 95 21.63 -1.29 9.23
CA ASP A 95 22.51 -1.45 10.40
C ASP A 95 23.74 -2.27 10.01
N VAL A 96 24.79 -1.60 9.55
CA VAL A 96 26.09 -2.22 9.27
C VAL A 96 26.76 -2.60 10.58
N GLY A 97 26.62 -3.88 10.94
CA GLY A 97 27.30 -4.51 12.06
C GLY A 97 28.80 -4.20 12.07
N LYS A 98 29.28 -3.62 13.17
CA LYS A 98 30.69 -3.59 13.52
C LYS A 98 30.90 -4.44 14.75
N GLU A 99 31.54 -5.59 14.55
CA GLU A 99 32.28 -6.30 15.58
C GLU A 99 33.41 -5.39 16.09
N GLU A 100 33.41 -5.07 17.38
CA GLU A 100 34.64 -4.73 18.09
C GLU A 100 34.73 -5.58 19.36
N ASP A 101 35.72 -6.48 19.31
CA ASP A 101 36.18 -7.32 20.39
C ASP A 101 37.07 -6.52 21.35
N GLY A 102 36.78 -6.65 22.66
CA GLY A 102 37.76 -6.45 23.73
C GLY A 102 37.96 -5.05 24.33
N MET A 103 37.33 -4.78 25.47
CA MET A 103 38.02 -4.31 26.69
C MET A 103 37.08 -4.37 27.90
N LYS A 104 37.44 -5.17 28.91
CA LYS A 104 36.76 -5.20 30.22
C LYS A 104 37.11 -3.95 31.03
N ILE A 105 36.11 -3.29 31.60
CA ILE A 105 36.27 -2.41 32.77
C ILE A 105 35.20 -2.72 33.81
N ASP A 106 35.68 -3.09 34.99
CA ASP A 106 34.92 -3.45 36.18
C ASP A 106 34.35 -2.23 36.93
N ARG A 107 33.22 -2.50 37.60
CA ARG A 107 32.71 -1.92 38.86
C ARG A 107 32.22 -0.46 38.92
N HIS A 108 30.93 -0.42 39.23
CA HIS A 108 30.23 0.48 40.15
C HIS A 108 30.25 1.99 39.86
N LEU A 109 29.10 2.49 39.38
CA LEU A 109 28.42 3.64 39.97
C LEU A 109 26.91 3.44 39.84
N ASN A 110 26.22 3.54 40.98
CA ASN A 110 24.77 3.48 41.10
C ASN A 110 24.12 4.78 40.59
N ALA A 111 22.85 4.62 40.21
CA ALA A 111 21.75 5.57 40.31
C ALA A 111 21.45 6.50 39.12
N ALA A 112 20.14 6.55 38.85
CA ALA A 112 19.38 7.53 38.08
C ALA A 112 19.25 7.28 36.56
N ASN A 113 18.40 6.32 36.20
CA ASN A 113 17.18 6.64 35.43
C ASN A 113 16.29 5.40 35.34
N GLY A 114 15.44 5.23 36.35
CA GLY A 114 14.23 4.44 36.20
C GLY A 114 13.26 5.20 35.31
N LEU A 115 13.49 5.20 34.00
CA LEU A 115 12.41 5.36 33.05
C LEU A 115 11.77 3.99 32.93
N ALA A 116 10.69 3.79 33.68
CA ALA A 116 9.72 2.78 33.31
C ALA A 116 9.42 2.99 31.82
N VAL A 117 9.82 2.04 30.98
CA VAL A 117 9.37 1.99 29.60
C VAL A 117 7.85 1.89 29.72
N ALA A 118 7.16 3.00 29.46
CA ALA A 118 5.71 3.00 29.38
C ALA A 118 5.32 1.87 28.42
N PRO A 119 4.30 1.07 28.72
CA PRO A 119 3.83 0.07 27.77
C PRO A 119 3.61 0.79 26.44
N ARG A 120 4.34 0.38 25.40
CA ARG A 120 4.11 0.92 24.06
C ARG A 120 2.63 0.75 23.78
N LYS A 121 1.94 1.84 23.40
CA LYS A 121 0.56 1.72 22.94
C LYS A 121 0.54 0.64 21.85
N PRO A 122 -0.48 -0.25 21.85
CA PRO A 122 -0.64 -1.18 20.75
C PRO A 122 -0.59 -0.38 19.44
N GLN A 123 0.19 -0.87 18.49
CA GLN A 123 0.25 -0.26 17.17
C GLN A 123 -1.13 -0.35 16.54
N ALA A 124 -1.60 0.74 15.92
CA ALA A 124 -2.89 0.72 15.24
C ALA A 124 -2.82 -0.30 14.09
N TRP A 125 -3.88 -1.06 13.86
CA TRP A 125 -3.83 -2.11 12.84
C TRP A 125 -3.62 -1.52 11.44
N HIS A 126 -4.01 -0.26 11.20
CA HIS A 126 -3.69 0.51 9.98
C HIS A 126 -2.19 0.50 9.67
N ASP A 127 -1.38 0.86 10.65
CA ASP A 127 0.08 0.91 10.50
C ASP A 127 0.62 -0.50 10.22
N VAL A 128 0.07 -1.51 10.91
CA VAL A 128 0.47 -2.91 10.72
C VAL A 128 0.07 -3.42 9.33
N VAL A 129 -1.08 -3.00 8.81
CA VAL A 129 -1.53 -3.33 7.45
C VAL A 129 -0.57 -2.74 6.43
N GLU A 130 -0.19 -1.46 6.55
CA GLU A 130 0.78 -0.85 5.64
C GLU A 130 2.16 -1.52 5.72
N GLU A 131 2.63 -1.86 6.93
CA GLU A 131 3.85 -2.68 7.10
C GLU A 131 3.77 -3.98 6.31
N ILE A 132 2.69 -4.75 6.47
CA ILE A 132 2.50 -6.02 5.75
C ILE A 132 2.45 -5.76 4.24
N MET A 133 1.75 -4.73 3.79
CA MET A 133 1.61 -4.43 2.37
C MET A 133 2.95 -4.07 1.71
N VAL A 134 3.90 -3.54 2.47
CA VAL A 134 5.28 -3.30 2.03
C VAL A 134 6.11 -4.59 2.14
N GLU A 135 6.18 -5.21 3.32
CA GLU A 135 7.05 -6.35 3.61
C GLU A 135 6.77 -7.58 2.73
N THR A 136 5.50 -7.79 2.36
CA THR A 136 5.07 -8.97 1.59
C THR A 136 4.83 -8.68 0.11
N ARG A 137 5.35 -7.56 -0.42
CA ARG A 137 5.12 -7.16 -1.82
C ARG A 137 5.59 -8.26 -2.78
N GLY A 138 4.68 -8.71 -3.64
CA GLY A 138 4.96 -9.76 -4.63
C GLY A 138 4.96 -11.18 -4.06
N LEU A 139 4.58 -11.38 -2.80
CA LEU A 139 4.40 -12.69 -2.20
C LEU A 139 2.94 -13.13 -2.25
N ASP A 140 2.73 -14.39 -2.60
CA ASP A 140 1.45 -15.08 -2.42
C ASP A 140 1.31 -15.51 -0.97
N ASP A 141 0.87 -14.56 -0.13
CA ASP A 141 0.69 -14.75 1.31
C ASP A 141 -0.75 -14.44 1.73
N ASN A 142 -1.35 -15.35 2.49
CA ASN A 142 -2.72 -15.22 2.96
C ASN A 142 -2.84 -14.15 4.08
N ALA A 143 -1.77 -13.83 4.81
CA ALA A 143 -1.78 -12.68 5.72
C ALA A 143 -1.82 -11.34 4.96
N ARG A 144 -1.06 -11.22 3.85
CA ARG A 144 -1.20 -10.09 2.91
C ARG A 144 -2.62 -9.96 2.36
N ARG A 145 -3.25 -11.07 1.92
CA ARG A 145 -4.65 -11.05 1.43
C ARG A 145 -5.61 -10.50 2.49
N ALA A 146 -5.45 -10.91 3.75
CA ALA A 146 -6.25 -10.39 4.87
C ALA A 146 -5.99 -8.91 5.17
N ALA A 147 -4.72 -8.48 5.17
CA ALA A 147 -4.35 -7.07 5.35
C ALA A 147 -4.93 -6.17 4.23
N ARG A 148 -4.87 -6.64 2.98
CA ARG A 148 -5.46 -5.95 1.83
C ARG A 148 -6.97 -5.76 1.99
N ALA A 149 -7.70 -6.79 2.44
CA ALA A 149 -9.13 -6.68 2.67
C ALA A 149 -9.47 -5.60 3.71
N LEU A 150 -8.76 -5.57 4.84
CA LEU A 150 -8.94 -4.52 5.86
C LEU A 150 -8.62 -3.13 5.31
N ARG A 151 -7.53 -2.99 4.54
CA ARG A 151 -7.15 -1.72 3.91
C ARG A 151 -8.21 -1.19 2.95
N THR A 152 -8.86 -2.08 2.20
CA THR A 152 -9.88 -1.70 1.20
C THR A 152 -11.20 -1.34 1.87
N ILE A 153 -11.60 -2.07 2.90
CA ILE A 153 -12.90 -1.87 3.54
C ILE A 153 -12.86 -0.59 4.39
N TYR A 154 -11.90 -0.47 5.29
CA TYR A 154 -11.98 0.51 6.37
C TYR A 154 -12.15 1.99 5.98
N PRO A 155 -11.48 2.55 4.94
CA PRO A 155 -11.59 3.98 4.65
C PRO A 155 -13.03 4.45 4.43
N GLU A 156 -13.92 3.55 3.99
CA GLU A 156 -15.33 3.82 3.72
C GLU A 156 -16.23 3.56 4.95
N TYR A 157 -15.78 2.72 5.89
CA TYR A 157 -16.53 2.31 7.07
C TYR A 157 -15.79 2.75 8.34
N ASP A 158 -15.66 4.08 8.56
CA ASP A 158 -15.12 4.73 9.78
C ASP A 158 -15.95 4.37 11.01
N ASP A 159 -15.83 3.11 11.41
CA ASP A 159 -16.72 2.40 12.31
C ASP A 159 -15.94 1.97 13.55
N ASP A 160 -16.63 1.79 14.68
CA ASP A 160 -16.01 1.63 16.01
C ASP A 160 -14.91 0.55 16.08
N THR A 161 -14.94 -0.47 15.20
CA THR A 161 -13.92 -1.52 15.11
C THR A 161 -13.79 -2.08 13.68
N ALA A 162 -12.65 -2.70 13.36
CA ALA A 162 -12.48 -3.48 12.12
C ALA A 162 -13.60 -4.53 11.88
N LYS A 163 -14.20 -5.06 12.96
CA LYS A 163 -15.28 -6.06 12.85
C LYS A 163 -16.59 -5.46 12.36
N THR A 164 -16.97 -4.28 12.82
CA THR A 164 -18.23 -3.64 12.44
C THR A 164 -18.16 -3.14 10.99
N GLY A 165 -17.01 -2.59 10.56
CA GLY A 165 -16.78 -2.26 9.15
C GLY A 165 -16.88 -3.47 8.20
N ILE A 166 -16.38 -4.66 8.61
CA ILE A 166 -16.60 -5.90 7.84
C ILE A 166 -18.08 -6.28 7.78
N MET A 167 -18.84 -6.11 8.87
CA MET A 167 -20.27 -6.42 8.88
C MET A 167 -21.05 -5.52 7.92
N ASP A 168 -20.73 -4.23 7.89
CA ASP A 168 -21.37 -3.26 7.00
C ASP A 168 -21.00 -3.51 5.53
N CYS A 169 -19.73 -3.80 5.25
CA CYS A 169 -19.30 -4.23 3.92
C CYS A 169 -20.05 -5.48 3.43
N LEU A 170 -20.25 -6.48 4.30
CA LEU A 170 -21.03 -7.67 3.96
C LEU A 170 -22.52 -7.35 3.71
N ALA A 171 -23.08 -6.34 4.37
CA ALA A 171 -24.44 -5.88 4.10
C ALA A 171 -24.53 -5.18 2.73
N ASP A 172 -23.56 -4.32 2.40
CA ASP A 172 -23.51 -3.62 1.12
C ASP A 172 -23.30 -4.57 -0.06
N ILE A 173 -22.47 -5.61 0.09
CA ILE A 173 -22.32 -6.66 -0.93
C ILE A 173 -23.65 -7.37 -1.18
N ARG A 174 -24.47 -7.59 -0.14
CA ARG A 174 -25.80 -8.18 -0.32
C ARG A 174 -26.75 -7.24 -1.04
N HIS A 175 -26.72 -5.95 -0.73
CA HIS A 175 -27.49 -4.95 -1.48
C HIS A 175 -27.05 -4.86 -2.94
N LEU A 176 -25.76 -5.00 -3.22
CA LEU A 176 -25.25 -5.08 -4.58
C LEU A 176 -25.73 -6.36 -5.29
N CYS A 177 -25.78 -7.50 -4.60
CA CYS A 177 -26.35 -8.72 -5.16
C CYS A 177 -27.84 -8.55 -5.52
N ASP A 178 -28.62 -7.92 -4.63
CA ASP A 178 -30.03 -7.62 -4.89
C ASP A 178 -30.19 -6.70 -6.11
N LEU A 179 -29.33 -5.68 -6.24
CA LEU A 179 -29.32 -4.74 -7.36
C LEU A 179 -29.02 -5.45 -8.69
N MET A 180 -28.06 -6.36 -8.69
CA MET A 180 -27.57 -7.04 -9.89
C MET A 180 -28.35 -8.33 -10.22
N GLY A 181 -29.19 -8.81 -9.30
CA GLY A 181 -29.86 -10.10 -9.42
C GLY A 181 -28.90 -11.29 -9.24
N TRP A 182 -27.77 -11.09 -8.56
CA TRP A 182 -26.81 -12.15 -8.24
C TRP A 182 -27.23 -12.91 -6.98
N SER A 183 -26.93 -14.21 -6.93
CA SER A 183 -27.10 -15.01 -5.71
C SER A 183 -25.88 -14.84 -4.82
N PHE A 184 -26.02 -14.13 -3.71
CA PHE A 184 -24.95 -14.04 -2.70
C PHE A 184 -24.46 -15.42 -2.26
N ALA A 185 -25.36 -16.40 -2.14
CA ALA A 185 -25.01 -17.75 -1.73
C ALA A 185 -24.16 -18.50 -2.78
N GLU A 186 -24.34 -18.20 -4.08
CA GLU A 186 -23.49 -18.78 -5.13
C GLU A 186 -22.12 -18.09 -5.17
N LEU A 187 -22.09 -16.75 -5.04
CA LEU A 187 -20.84 -16.00 -4.93
C LEU A 187 -20.01 -16.43 -3.72
N ASP A 188 -20.63 -16.59 -2.54
CA ASP A 188 -19.98 -17.07 -1.33
C ASP A 188 -19.44 -18.49 -1.49
N LYS A 189 -20.19 -19.37 -2.15
CA LYS A 189 -19.74 -20.74 -2.45
C LYS A 189 -18.51 -20.74 -3.35
N ASP A 190 -18.50 -19.94 -4.40
CA ASP A 190 -17.37 -19.86 -5.34
C ASP A 190 -16.15 -19.18 -4.68
N ALA A 191 -16.37 -18.13 -3.89
CA ALA A 191 -15.33 -17.51 -3.06
C ALA A 191 -14.73 -18.51 -2.05
N HIS A 192 -15.56 -19.35 -1.43
CA HIS A 192 -15.11 -20.38 -0.50
C HIS A 192 -14.26 -21.47 -1.20
N TYR A 193 -14.58 -21.82 -2.45
CA TYR A 193 -13.76 -22.72 -3.25
C TYR A 193 -12.37 -22.14 -3.52
N ASN A 194 -12.29 -20.86 -3.91
CA ASN A 194 -11.03 -20.16 -4.10
C ASN A 194 -10.22 -20.11 -2.79
N TYR A 195 -10.85 -19.70 -1.68
CA TYR A 195 -10.24 -19.70 -0.35
C TYR A 195 -9.68 -21.08 0.04
N SER A 196 -10.45 -22.15 -0.20
CA SER A 196 -10.02 -23.52 0.14
C SER A 196 -8.79 -23.95 -0.66
N THR A 197 -8.70 -23.50 -1.91
CA THR A 197 -7.52 -23.72 -2.76
C THR A 197 -6.32 -22.94 -2.23
N GLU A 198 -6.48 -21.64 -1.93
CA GLU A 198 -5.43 -20.80 -1.36
C GLU A 198 -4.93 -21.32 0.00
N VAL A 199 -5.80 -21.87 0.84
CA VAL A 199 -5.41 -22.48 2.12
C VAL A 199 -4.65 -23.78 1.92
N SER A 200 -5.00 -24.58 0.90
CA SER A 200 -4.25 -25.77 0.56
C SER A 200 -2.83 -25.43 0.10
N ASP A 201 -2.67 -24.35 -0.65
CA ASP A 201 -1.39 -23.97 -1.26
C ASP A 201 -0.50 -23.16 -0.30
N PHE A 202 -1.08 -22.27 0.51
CA PHE A 202 -0.34 -21.28 1.30
C PHE A 202 -0.63 -21.35 2.81
N GLY A 203 -1.52 -22.24 3.26
CA GLY A 203 -1.96 -22.32 4.66
C GLY A 203 -2.99 -21.25 5.02
N VAL A 204 -3.39 -21.17 6.29
CA VAL A 204 -4.32 -20.12 6.73
C VAL A 204 -3.59 -18.78 6.90
N ALA A 205 -4.31 -17.66 6.80
CA ALA A 205 -3.75 -16.36 7.14
C ALA A 205 -3.30 -16.33 8.61
N GLU A 206 -2.01 -16.09 8.85
CA GLU A 206 -1.44 -16.01 10.19
C GLU A 206 -0.42 -14.86 10.27
N HIS A 207 -0.73 -13.84 11.08
CA HIS A 207 0.20 -12.75 11.34
C HIS A 207 0.00 -12.18 12.75
N ALA A 208 0.94 -12.46 13.65
CA ALA A 208 0.79 -12.21 15.08
C ALA A 208 0.59 -10.71 15.41
N LYS A 209 1.33 -9.81 14.72
CA LYS A 209 1.18 -8.37 14.92
C LYS A 209 -0.20 -7.87 14.49
N LEU A 210 -0.68 -8.31 13.33
CA LEU A 210 -1.97 -7.87 12.78
C LEU A 210 -3.11 -8.35 13.65
N ARG A 211 -3.07 -9.62 14.05
CA ARG A 211 -4.04 -10.20 14.98
C ARG A 211 -4.11 -9.40 16.27
N SER A 212 -2.95 -9.11 16.88
CA SER A 212 -2.89 -8.37 18.14
C SER A 212 -3.43 -6.94 18.00
N ALA A 213 -3.17 -6.28 16.86
CA ALA A 213 -3.63 -4.93 16.60
C ALA A 213 -5.16 -4.87 16.39
N VAL A 214 -5.74 -5.83 15.66
CA VAL A 214 -7.20 -5.94 15.49
C VAL A 214 -7.89 -6.30 16.82
N GLU A 215 -7.32 -7.22 17.59
CA GLU A 215 -7.85 -7.59 18.92
C GLU A 215 -7.82 -6.42 19.93
N ALA A 216 -6.88 -5.48 19.77
CA ALA A 216 -6.79 -4.30 20.63
C ALA A 216 -7.95 -3.31 20.43
N GLU A 217 -8.61 -3.29 19.27
CA GLU A 217 -9.77 -2.44 19.02
C GLU A 217 -11.10 -3.07 19.45
N LEU A 218 -11.12 -4.40 19.62
CA LEU A 218 -12.32 -5.11 20.07
C LEU A 218 -12.60 -4.98 21.59
N ASN A 219 -11.66 -4.40 22.36
CA ASN A 219 -11.68 -4.33 23.83
C ASN A 219 -11.74 -2.88 24.34
#